data_AF-G8R519-F1
#
_entry.id   AF-G8R519-F1
#
_cell.length_a   1.000
_cell.length_b   1.000
_cell.length_c   1.000
_cell.angle_alpha   90.00
_cell.angle_beta   90.00
_cell.angle_gamma   90.00
#
_symmetry.space_group_name_H-M   'P 1'
#
loop_
_entity.id
_entity.type
_entity.pdbx_description
1 polymer ?
#
loop_
_entity_poly.entity_id
_entity_poly.type
_entity_poly.pdbx_seq_one_letter_code
_entity_poly.pdbx_strand_id
1 'polypeptide(L)'
;MRKIYRYKDLTKVVQKEEHVTLTVEFVTDGNTGVTAVNIPGPNDPTILNEGSANIGKGKDLYSELTACVTDVANPIPEEDTITVRYFINEDLLLEHTNAKSVSDQPMIILMIKFVES
;
A
#
# COMPACT_ATOMS: atom_id res chain seq x y z
N MET A 1 0.44 -21.33 -0.79
CA MET A 1 -1.03 -21.05 -0.80
C MET A 1 -1.18 -19.56 -0.57
N ARG A 2 -1.84 -18.83 -1.48
CA ARG A 2 -1.97 -17.38 -1.40
C ARG A 2 -2.75 -16.96 -0.16
N LYS A 3 -2.17 -16.13 0.70
CA LYS A 3 -2.83 -15.58 1.89
C LYS A 3 -3.18 -14.11 1.66
N ILE A 4 -4.35 -13.72 2.17
CA ILE A 4 -4.84 -12.33 2.11
C ILE A 4 -4.69 -11.71 3.49
N TYR A 5 -4.01 -10.57 3.56
CA TYR A 5 -3.86 -9.73 4.74
C TYR A 5 -4.69 -8.47 4.55
N ARG A 6 -5.55 -8.13 5.52
CA ARG A 6 -6.46 -6.99 5.44
C ARG A 6 -6.25 -6.07 6.63
N TYR A 7 -5.97 -4.81 6.36
CA TYR A 7 -5.75 -3.75 7.36
C TYR A 7 -6.88 -2.73 7.20
N LYS A 8 -7.84 -2.74 8.12
CA LYS A 8 -9.15 -2.07 7.94
C LYS A 8 -9.29 -0.70 8.59
N ASP A 9 -8.42 -0.39 9.55
CA ASP A 9 -8.57 0.75 10.46
C ASP A 9 -7.41 1.75 10.34
N LEU A 10 -6.80 1.85 9.15
CA LEU A 10 -5.73 2.80 8.90
C LEU A 10 -6.33 4.19 8.74
N THR A 11 -5.81 5.16 9.49
CA THR A 11 -6.23 6.56 9.41
C THR A 11 -5.03 7.44 9.17
N LYS A 12 -5.18 8.43 8.29
CA LYS A 12 -4.14 9.43 8.03
C LYS A 12 -4.74 10.82 8.04
N VAL A 13 -4.12 11.71 8.82
CA VAL A 13 -4.44 13.13 8.85
C VAL A 13 -3.70 13.82 7.70
N VAL A 14 -4.41 14.60 6.90
CA VAL A 14 -3.86 15.43 5.80
C VAL A 14 -4.57 16.78 5.76
N GLN A 15 -3.96 17.79 5.14
CA GLN A 15 -4.63 19.09 4.92
C GLN A 15 -5.47 19.06 3.65
N LYS A 16 -6.52 19.89 3.58
CA LYS A 16 -7.46 19.95 2.44
C LYS A 16 -6.79 20.09 1.07
N GLU A 17 -5.80 20.98 0.97
CA GLU A 17 -5.12 21.28 -0.31
C GLU A 17 -3.77 20.56 -0.45
N GLU A 18 -3.40 19.71 0.52
CA GLU A 18 -2.19 18.92 0.48
C GLU A 18 -2.30 17.85 -0.60
N HIS A 19 -1.27 17.74 -1.44
CA HIS A 19 -1.13 16.62 -2.37
C HIS A 19 -0.74 15.37 -1.59
N VAL A 20 -1.49 14.30 -1.80
CA VAL A 20 -1.27 13.03 -1.11
C VAL A 20 -0.57 12.07 -2.05
N THR A 21 0.57 11.56 -1.61
CA THR A 21 1.41 10.60 -2.32
C THR A 21 1.46 9.31 -1.53
N LEU A 22 1.04 8.20 -2.15
CA LEU A 22 1.25 6.86 -1.63
C LEU A 22 2.58 6.34 -2.17
N THR A 23 3.45 5.85 -1.29
CA THR A 23 4.69 5.16 -1.64
C THR A 23 4.63 3.72 -1.15
N VAL A 24 5.07 2.79 -1.99
CA VAL A 24 5.25 1.38 -1.66
C VAL A 24 6.74 1.07 -1.79
N GLU A 25 7.32 0.51 -0.73
CA GLU A 25 8.72 0.07 -0.72
C GLU A 25 8.81 -1.42 -0.43
N PHE A 26 9.65 -2.13 -1.18
CA PHE A 26 9.92 -3.53 -0.96
C PHE A 26 11.25 -3.66 -0.21
N VAL A 27 11.17 -4.07 1.06
CA VAL A 27 12.35 -4.11 1.93
C VAL A 27 13.19 -5.36 1.71
N THR A 28 12.54 -6.47 1.35
CA THR A 28 13.23 -7.73 1.05
C THR A 28 13.66 -7.78 -0.41
N ASP A 29 14.90 -8.23 -0.66
CA ASP A 29 15.45 -8.36 -1.99
C ASP A 29 14.62 -9.31 -2.87
N GLY A 30 14.50 -8.96 -4.15
CA GLY A 30 13.81 -9.79 -5.14
C GLY A 30 12.28 -9.76 -5.08
N ASN A 31 11.68 -9.04 -4.13
CA ASN A 31 10.24 -8.80 -4.16
C ASN A 31 9.84 -8.16 -5.49
N THR A 32 8.78 -8.68 -6.09
CA THR A 32 8.14 -8.12 -7.29
C THR A 32 6.64 -8.07 -7.06
N GLY A 33 5.97 -7.09 -7.65
CA GLY A 33 4.55 -6.94 -7.36
C GLY A 33 3.86 -5.82 -8.12
N VAL A 34 2.58 -5.71 -7.86
CA VAL A 34 1.73 -4.64 -8.36
C VAL A 34 0.83 -4.14 -7.23
N THR A 35 0.73 -2.83 -7.11
CA THR A 35 -0.19 -2.17 -6.20
C THR A 35 -1.19 -1.36 -6.99
N ALA A 36 -2.47 -1.73 -6.90
CA ALA A 36 -3.58 -0.93 -7.41
C ALA A 36 -4.16 -0.09 -6.27
N VAL A 37 -4.37 1.20 -6.51
CA VAL A 37 -4.96 2.11 -5.53
C VAL A 37 -6.31 2.56 -6.06
N ASN A 38 -7.37 2.18 -5.36
CA ASN A 38 -8.70 2.66 -5.61
C ASN A 38 -8.98 3.89 -4.75
N ILE A 39 -9.21 5.02 -5.42
CA ILE A 39 -9.45 6.31 -4.81
C ILE A 39 -10.86 6.80 -5.15
N PRO A 40 -11.42 7.76 -4.41
CA PRO A 40 -12.65 8.42 -4.83
C PRO A 40 -12.46 9.09 -6.21
N GLY A 41 -13.27 8.69 -7.19
CA GLY A 41 -13.20 9.19 -8.56
C GLY A 41 -12.68 8.17 -9.58
N PRO A 42 -12.36 8.59 -10.82
CA PRO A 42 -12.03 7.65 -11.91
C PRO A 42 -10.53 7.40 -12.11
N ASN A 43 -9.66 8.04 -11.33
CA ASN A 43 -8.22 8.14 -11.63
C ASN A 43 -7.37 7.20 -10.77
N ASP A 44 -7.76 5.94 -10.67
CA ASP A 44 -7.07 4.91 -9.88
C ASP A 44 -5.63 4.71 -10.38
N PRO A 45 -4.59 5.04 -9.58
CA PRO A 45 -3.22 4.79 -9.99
C PRO A 45 -2.80 3.34 -9.74
N THR A 46 -1.76 2.92 -10.46
CA THR A 46 -1.08 1.63 -10.26
C THR A 46 0.41 1.88 -10.06
N ILE A 47 1.01 1.19 -9.10
CA ILE A 47 2.45 1.18 -8.83
C ILE A 47 2.97 -0.22 -9.19
N LEU A 48 4.04 -0.28 -9.99
CA LEU A 48 4.72 -1.53 -10.35
C LEU A 48 5.97 -1.68 -9.50
N ASN A 49 6.11 -2.82 -8.84
CA ASN A 49 7.12 -3.10 -7.82
C ASN A 49 7.07 -2.06 -6.69
N GLU A 50 8.15 -1.31 -6.51
CA GLU A 50 8.25 -0.19 -5.58
C GLU A 50 8.15 1.15 -6.32
N GLY A 51 7.67 2.17 -5.62
CA GLY A 51 7.54 3.51 -6.17
C GLY A 51 6.42 4.30 -5.53
N SER A 52 6.12 5.44 -6.13
CA SER A 52 5.16 6.41 -5.60
C SER A 52 4.12 6.78 -6.63
N ALA A 53 2.89 7.00 -6.17
CA ALA A 53 1.81 7.57 -6.97
C ALA A 53 1.14 8.73 -6.24
N ASN A 54 0.86 9.81 -6.97
CA ASN A 54 -0.05 10.84 -6.48
C ASN A 54 -1.48 10.31 -6.51
N ILE A 55 -2.16 10.35 -5.37
CA ILE A 55 -3.52 9.81 -5.21
C ILE A 55 -4.58 10.90 -5.10
N GLY A 56 -4.22 12.18 -5.31
CA GLY A 56 -5.12 13.33 -5.26
C GLY A 56 -4.77 14.34 -4.17
N LYS A 57 -5.72 15.22 -3.84
CA LYS A 57 -5.60 16.15 -2.70
C LYS A 57 -6.41 15.65 -1.51
N GLY A 58 -6.06 16.08 -0.30
CA GLY A 58 -6.78 15.69 0.92
C GLY A 58 -8.30 15.83 0.81
N LYS A 59 -8.79 16.97 0.30
CA LYS A 59 -10.23 17.22 0.11
C LYS A 59 -10.95 16.20 -0.79
N ASP A 60 -10.24 15.61 -1.75
CA ASP A 60 -10.79 14.64 -2.70
C ASP A 60 -10.87 13.24 -2.05
N LEU A 61 -10.11 13.01 -0.98
CA LEU A 61 -9.97 11.72 -0.30
C LEU A 61 -10.82 11.58 0.97
N TYR A 62 -11.45 12.65 1.46
CA TYR A 62 -12.23 12.61 2.71
C TYR A 62 -13.59 11.94 2.58
N SER A 63 -14.17 11.92 1.37
CA SER A 63 -15.55 11.48 1.18
C SER A 63 -15.73 9.98 1.35
N GLU A 64 -14.73 9.18 0.95
CA GLU A 64 -14.80 7.72 0.94
C GLU A 64 -13.47 7.08 1.35
N LEU A 65 -13.50 5.77 1.61
CA LEU A 65 -12.30 5.01 1.93
C LEU A 65 -11.43 4.82 0.69
N THR A 66 -10.14 5.04 0.82
CA THR A 66 -9.15 4.64 -0.18
C THR A 66 -8.74 3.20 0.07
N ALA A 67 -8.79 2.35 -0.96
CA ALA A 67 -8.36 0.95 -0.87
C ALA A 67 -7.08 0.74 -1.69
N CYS A 68 -6.03 0.21 -1.07
CA CYS A 68 -4.78 -0.14 -1.73
C CYS A 68 -4.61 -1.66 -1.69
N VAL A 69 -4.49 -2.29 -2.86
CA VAL A 69 -4.35 -3.74 -3.01
C VAL A 69 -3.00 -4.03 -3.64
N THR A 70 -2.13 -4.68 -2.88
CA THR A 70 -0.81 -5.13 -3.34
C THR A 70 -0.81 -6.64 -3.53
N ASP A 71 -0.39 -7.09 -4.70
CA ASP A 71 -0.01 -8.47 -4.98
C ASP A 71 1.52 -8.51 -5.08
N VAL A 72 2.17 -9.25 -4.19
CA VAL A 72 3.63 -9.35 -4.13
C VAL A 72 4.05 -10.81 -4.15
N ALA A 73 5.16 -11.10 -4.80
CA ALA A 73 5.82 -12.39 -4.81
C ALA A 73 7.32 -12.21 -4.61
N ASN A 74 7.95 -13.15 -3.92
CA ASN A 74 9.41 -13.21 -3.81
C ASN A 74 9.93 -14.52 -4.42
N PRO A 75 10.54 -14.48 -5.62
CA PRO A 75 11.02 -15.66 -6.31
C PRO A 75 12.40 -16.15 -5.85
N ILE A 76 13.13 -15.38 -5.00
CA ILE A 76 14.49 -15.72 -4.57
C ILE A 76 14.43 -16.84 -3.52
N PRO A 77 14.95 -18.06 -3.77
CA PRO A 77 14.82 -19.18 -2.83
C PRO A 77 15.42 -18.94 -1.44
N GLU A 78 16.48 -18.14 -1.36
CA GLU A 78 17.24 -17.87 -0.14
C GLU A 78 16.54 -16.90 0.81
N GLU A 79 15.62 -16.08 0.29
CA GLU A 79 14.79 -15.21 1.12
C GLU A 79 13.73 -16.03 1.86
N ASP A 80 13.53 -15.72 3.14
CA ASP A 80 12.59 -16.40 4.02
C ASP A 80 11.38 -15.53 4.39
N THR A 81 11.46 -14.23 4.10
CA THR A 81 10.46 -13.23 4.48
C THR A 81 10.04 -12.40 3.28
N ILE A 82 8.87 -11.77 3.40
CA ILE A 82 8.39 -10.73 2.50
C ILE A 82 8.02 -9.55 3.40
N THR A 83 8.73 -8.44 3.21
CA THR A 83 8.44 -7.17 3.89
C THR A 83 8.13 -6.07 2.88
N VAL A 84 6.98 -5.42 3.10
CA VAL A 84 6.50 -4.30 2.28
C VAL A 84 6.13 -3.15 3.20
N ARG A 85 6.60 -1.93 2.90
CA ARG A 85 6.24 -0.70 3.61
C ARG A 85 5.37 0.18 2.76
N TYR A 86 4.45 0.87 3.43
CA TYR A 86 3.52 1.81 2.84
C TYR A 86 3.67 3.15 3.53
N PHE A 87 3.86 4.21 2.76
CA PHE A 87 3.99 5.58 3.26
C PHE A 87 2.93 6.47 2.65
N ILE A 88 2.49 7.46 3.42
CA ILE A 88 1.72 8.59 2.91
C ILE A 88 2.48 9.86 3.21
N ASN A 89 2.88 10.60 2.17
CA ASN A 89 3.66 11.84 2.30
C ASN A 89 4.89 11.64 3.20
N GLU A 90 5.69 10.62 2.89
CA GLU A 90 6.92 10.23 3.63
C GLU A 90 6.70 9.66 5.03
N ASP A 91 5.50 9.76 5.60
CA ASP A 91 5.18 9.14 6.88
C ASP A 91 4.80 7.68 6.71
N LEU A 92 5.46 6.79 7.46
CA LEU A 92 5.15 5.37 7.48
C LEU A 92 3.72 5.16 7.98
N LEU A 93 2.88 4.58 7.11
CA LEU A 93 1.51 4.20 7.43
C LEU A 93 1.45 2.77 7.98
N LEU A 94 2.15 1.85 7.32
CA LEU A 94 2.11 0.42 7.65
C LEU A 94 3.39 -0.27 7.16
N GLU A 95 3.90 -1.18 7.98
CA GLU A 95 4.83 -2.22 7.55
C GLU A 95 4.12 -3.58 7.62
N HIS A 96 4.09 -4.30 6.50
CA HIS A 96 3.64 -5.68 6.44
C HIS A 96 4.85 -6.61 6.39
N THR A 97 4.83 -7.67 7.19
CA THR A 97 5.83 -8.73 7.16
C THR A 97 5.16 -10.10 7.30
N ASN A 98 5.57 -11.07 6.47
CA ASN A 98 5.27 -12.47 6.67
C ASN A 98 6.43 -13.38 6.22
N ALA A 99 6.51 -14.58 6.81
CA ALA A 99 7.41 -15.61 6.32
C ALA A 99 6.88 -16.21 5.00
N LYS A 100 7.77 -16.52 4.04
CA LYS A 100 7.42 -17.16 2.77
C LYS A 100 6.86 -18.57 2.95
N SER A 101 7.25 -19.25 4.03
CA SER A 101 6.65 -20.53 4.44
C SER A 101 5.15 -20.42 4.75
N VAL A 102 4.67 -19.23 5.12
CA VAL A 102 3.24 -18.94 5.32
C VAL A 102 2.57 -18.56 4.00
N SER A 103 3.20 -17.68 3.23
CA SER A 103 2.75 -17.26 1.90
C SER A 103 3.92 -16.63 1.15
N ASP A 104 4.31 -17.24 0.03
CA ASP A 104 5.32 -16.76 -0.91
C ASP A 104 4.76 -15.76 -1.94
N GLN A 105 3.44 -15.67 -2.04
CA GLN A 105 2.71 -14.70 -2.86
C GLN A 105 1.52 -14.09 -2.10
N PRO A 106 1.75 -13.24 -1.07
CA PRO A 106 0.66 -12.65 -0.31
C PRO A 106 -0.09 -11.56 -1.08
N MET A 107 -1.38 -11.42 -0.80
CA MET A 107 -2.16 -10.23 -1.15
C MET A 107 -2.32 -9.36 0.09
N ILE A 108 -1.95 -8.09 0.00
CA ILE A 108 -2.02 -7.13 1.10
C ILE A 108 -3.04 -6.06 0.73
N ILE A 109 -4.06 -5.86 1.57
CA ILE A 109 -5.14 -4.90 1.35
C ILE A 109 -5.14 -3.89 2.50
N LEU A 110 -4.97 -2.61 2.16
CA LEU A 110 -5.05 -1.48 3.07
C LEU A 110 -6.36 -0.75 2.79
N MET A 111 -7.14 -0.47 3.84
CA MET A 111 -8.27 0.47 3.77
C MET A 111 -7.90 1.67 4.63
N ILE A 112 -7.81 2.82 3.97
CA ILE A 112 -7.27 4.05 4.52
C ILE A 112 -8.38 5.08 4.57
N LYS A 113 -8.61 5.62 5.77
CA LYS A 113 -9.48 6.77 5.98
C LYS A 113 -8.64 8.03 6.11
N PHE A 114 -8.83 8.98 5.19
CA PHE A 114 -8.25 10.30 5.31
C PHE A 114 -9.15 11.19 6.16
N VAL A 115 -8.55 11.95 7.07
CA VAL A 115 -9.25 12.92 7.92
C VAL A 115 -8.54 14.26 7.86
N GLU A 116 -9.32 15.33 8.03
CA GLU A 116 -8.80 16.69 8.03
C GLU A 116 -8.01 16.96 9.33
N SER A 117 -6.86 17.64 9.18
CA SER A 117 -6.04 18.16 10.29
C SER A 117 -6.71 19.31 11.04
#